data_AF-A0A7U9RDD4-F1
#
_entry.id   AF-A0A7U9RDD4-F1
#
_cell.length_a   1.000
_cell.length_b   1.000
_cell.length_c   1.000
_cell.angle_alpha   90.00
_cell.angle_beta   90.00
_cell.angle_gamma   90.00
#
_symmetry.space_group_name_H-M   'P 1'
#
loop_
_entity.id
_entity.type
_entity.pdbx_description
1 polymer ?
#
loop_
_entity_poly.entity_id
_entity_poly.type
_entity_poly.pdbx_seq_one_letter_code
_entity_poly.pdbx_strand_id
1 'polypeptide(L)'
;MNHSQKTEVLTNEDVAIERLSTNTVALVKHARNIAVQQVNMIQLLTYYTIGKWIIEVQQKGETRARYGSQVIKRLSEEMKKNFERGFSEDSLKSARKFYLTYKDRIDETVFNLFAVEKSETVFSFFEEKPPFIVSWSHYLQLMRIENEDERSFYEIESMQMYVNYDDRYEKLEDENPTIGILLCKENNDALVEITLPRDANIYASEYKLYLPDKKLLQDKLQQWIEEVM
;
A
#
# COMPACT_ATOMS: atom_id res chain seq x y z
N MET A 1 -29.43 52.42 -3.83
CA MET A 1 -30.41 51.35 -3.52
C MET A 1 -29.60 50.13 -3.12
N ASN A 2 -29.56 49.86 -1.81
CA ASN A 2 -28.84 48.74 -1.21
C ASN A 2 -29.54 47.43 -1.52
N HIS A 3 -28.90 46.53 -2.25
CA HIS A 3 -29.21 45.11 -2.16
C HIS A 3 -28.45 44.54 -0.97
N SER A 4 -29.11 44.51 0.19
CA SER A 4 -28.63 43.82 1.38
C SER A 4 -28.49 42.33 1.08
N GLN A 5 -27.26 41.81 1.17
CA GLN A 5 -27.00 40.39 1.39
C GLN A 5 -27.70 39.99 2.70
N LYS A 6 -28.65 39.05 2.61
CA LYS A 6 -29.14 38.32 3.78
C LYS A 6 -28.09 37.28 4.13
N THR A 7 -27.29 37.56 5.16
CA THR A 7 -26.52 36.52 5.85
C THR A 7 -27.53 35.73 6.68
N GLU A 8 -27.94 34.56 6.20
CA GLU A 8 -28.70 33.61 7.02
C GLU A 8 -27.81 33.12 8.17
N VAL A 9 -28.22 33.43 9.39
CA VAL A 9 -27.53 32.98 10.61
C VAL A 9 -27.92 31.52 10.81
N LEU A 10 -26.99 30.61 10.49
CA LEU A 10 -27.11 29.17 10.79
C LEU A 10 -27.48 28.97 12.26
N THR A 11 -28.50 28.17 12.54
CA THR A 11 -28.90 27.88 13.92
C THR A 11 -27.88 26.94 14.58
N ASN A 12 -27.81 26.94 15.92
CA ASN A 12 -26.96 25.99 16.66
C ASN A 12 -27.29 24.52 16.35
N GLU A 13 -28.55 24.23 15.96
CA GLU A 13 -28.96 22.90 15.50
C GLU A 13 -28.42 22.58 14.11
N ASP A 14 -28.42 23.55 13.19
CA ASP A 14 -27.85 23.37 11.84
C ASP A 14 -26.34 23.09 11.91
N VAL A 15 -25.60 23.83 12.74
CA VAL A 15 -24.15 23.60 12.96
C VAL A 15 -23.89 22.23 13.59
N ALA A 16 -24.76 21.77 14.50
CA ALA A 16 -24.64 20.46 15.12
C ALA A 16 -24.89 19.33 14.10
N ILE A 17 -25.89 19.48 13.24
CA ILE A 17 -26.22 18.52 12.18
C ILE A 17 -25.12 18.49 11.12
N GLU A 18 -24.56 19.63 10.74
CA GLU A 18 -23.43 19.71 9.80
C GLU A 18 -22.22 18.96 10.36
N ARG A 19 -21.83 19.23 11.61
CA ARG A 19 -20.72 18.52 12.27
C ARG A 19 -20.97 17.02 12.39
N LEU A 20 -22.18 16.60 12.72
CA LEU A 20 -22.58 15.19 12.77
C LEU A 20 -22.43 14.53 11.39
N SER A 21 -22.87 15.23 10.34
CA SER A 21 -22.80 14.75 8.95
C SER A 21 -21.34 14.58 8.50
N THR A 22 -20.51 15.61 8.72
CA THR A 22 -19.07 15.57 8.40
C THR A 22 -18.37 14.42 9.11
N ASN A 23 -18.58 14.26 10.42
CA ASN A 23 -17.98 13.17 11.20
C ASN A 23 -18.44 11.79 10.71
N THR A 24 -19.72 11.65 10.36
CA THR A 24 -20.28 10.37 9.88
C THR A 24 -19.69 10.00 8.52
N VAL A 25 -19.59 10.97 7.59
CA VAL A 25 -18.97 10.76 6.28
C VAL A 25 -17.50 10.38 6.44
N ALA A 26 -16.76 11.08 7.29
CA ALA A 26 -15.36 10.78 7.57
C ALA A 26 -15.18 9.34 8.12
N LEU A 27 -16.02 8.93 9.07
CA LEU A 27 -15.98 7.56 9.62
C LEU A 27 -16.28 6.50 8.55
N VAL A 28 -17.29 6.70 7.70
CA VAL A 28 -17.63 5.76 6.63
C VAL A 28 -16.50 5.66 5.60
N LYS A 29 -15.90 6.79 5.22
CA LYS A 29 -14.72 6.81 4.34
C LYS A 29 -13.56 6.02 4.97
N HIS A 30 -13.24 6.30 6.23
CA HIS A 30 -12.18 5.62 6.96
C HIS A 30 -12.39 4.10 7.03
N ALA A 31 -13.59 3.64 7.40
CA ALA A 31 -13.91 2.22 7.48
C ALA A 31 -13.81 1.52 6.12
N ARG A 32 -14.27 2.16 5.04
CA ARG A 32 -14.14 1.63 3.68
C ARG A 32 -12.68 1.54 3.25
N ASN A 33 -11.86 2.54 3.57
CA ASN A 33 -10.44 2.55 3.23
C ASN A 33 -9.70 1.40 3.92
N ILE A 34 -9.95 1.18 5.22
CA ILE A 34 -9.39 0.03 5.96
C ILE A 34 -9.80 -1.28 5.28
N ALA A 35 -11.08 -1.46 4.95
CA ALA A 35 -11.55 -2.69 4.32
C ALA A 35 -10.87 -2.94 2.97
N VAL A 36 -10.73 -1.92 2.12
CA VAL A 36 -10.05 -2.02 0.82
C VAL A 36 -8.58 -2.39 0.98
N GLN A 37 -7.86 -1.73 1.90
CA GLN A 37 -6.45 -2.01 2.16
C GLN A 37 -6.24 -3.43 2.67
N GLN A 38 -7.07 -3.88 3.62
CA GLN A 38 -6.99 -5.23 4.17
C GLN A 38 -7.29 -6.29 3.11
N VAL A 39 -8.33 -6.09 2.30
CA VAL A 39 -8.65 -7.00 1.17
C VAL A 39 -7.47 -7.08 0.19
N ASN A 40 -6.86 -5.94 -0.15
CA ASN A 40 -5.70 -5.91 -1.04
C ASN A 40 -4.51 -6.68 -0.45
N MET A 41 -4.20 -6.44 0.82
CA MET A 41 -3.10 -7.11 1.52
C MET A 41 -3.31 -8.63 1.55
N ILE A 42 -4.49 -9.08 1.96
CA ILE A 42 -4.87 -10.50 1.98
C ILE A 42 -4.72 -11.11 0.58
N GLN A 43 -5.18 -10.41 -0.46
CA GLN A 43 -5.08 -10.89 -1.83
C GLN A 43 -3.62 -11.06 -2.27
N LEU A 44 -2.76 -10.10 -1.98
CA LEU A 44 -1.35 -10.12 -2.36
C LEU A 44 -0.58 -11.22 -1.62
N LEU A 45 -0.79 -11.34 -0.30
CA LEU A 45 -0.20 -12.42 0.49
C LEU A 45 -0.68 -13.80 0.02
N THR A 46 -1.95 -13.92 -0.37
CA THR A 46 -2.51 -15.16 -0.91
C THR A 46 -1.82 -15.55 -2.22
N TYR A 47 -1.72 -14.62 -3.17
CA TYR A 47 -1.04 -14.90 -4.44
C TYR A 47 0.47 -15.13 -4.28
N TYR A 48 1.13 -14.41 -3.38
CA TYR A 48 2.52 -14.67 -3.01
C TYR A 48 2.68 -16.11 -2.48
N THR A 49 1.82 -16.50 -1.53
CA THR A 49 1.87 -17.82 -0.88
C THR A 49 1.64 -18.95 -1.87
N ILE A 50 0.62 -18.81 -2.72
CA ILE A 50 0.34 -19.77 -3.79
C ILE A 50 1.54 -19.87 -4.74
N GLY A 51 2.14 -18.74 -5.11
CA GLY A 51 3.33 -18.70 -5.94
C GLY A 51 4.50 -19.47 -5.33
N LYS A 52 4.76 -19.28 -4.03
CA LYS A 52 5.80 -20.02 -3.28
C LYS A 52 5.54 -21.52 -3.30
N TRP A 53 4.34 -21.96 -2.92
CA TRP A 53 3.98 -23.38 -2.93
C TRP A 53 4.09 -24.02 -4.33
N ILE A 54 3.71 -23.31 -5.39
CA ILE A 54 3.89 -23.79 -6.77
C ILE A 54 5.38 -24.05 -7.04
N ILE A 55 6.27 -23.10 -6.72
CA ILE A 55 7.71 -23.25 -6.94
C ILE A 55 8.29 -24.41 -6.13
N GLU A 56 7.93 -24.55 -4.87
CA GLU A 56 8.43 -25.62 -4.00
C GLU A 56 8.04 -27.01 -4.53
N VAL A 57 6.78 -27.18 -4.96
CA VAL A 57 6.32 -28.44 -5.57
C VAL A 57 7.05 -28.71 -6.88
N GLN A 58 7.28 -27.69 -7.69
CA GLN A 58 8.01 -27.82 -8.96
C GLN A 58 9.48 -28.20 -8.75
N GLN A 59 10.13 -27.71 -7.69
CA GLN A 59 11.53 -28.01 -7.37
C GLN A 59 11.73 -29.41 -6.78
N LYS A 60 10.77 -29.92 -6.00
CA LYS A 60 10.77 -31.29 -5.47
C LYS A 60 10.50 -32.36 -6.54
N GLY A 61 9.95 -31.97 -7.68
CA GLY A 61 9.79 -32.84 -8.85
C GLY A 61 11.08 -32.91 -9.67
N GLU A 62 11.81 -34.02 -9.57
CA GLU A 62 13.03 -34.26 -10.35
C GLU A 62 12.80 -34.06 -11.86
N THR A 63 13.49 -33.09 -12.47
CA THR A 63 13.77 -33.00 -13.91
C THR A 63 12.59 -33.13 -14.87
N ARG A 64 11.95 -32.00 -15.23
CA ARG A 64 11.51 -31.61 -16.60
C ARG A 64 10.57 -30.40 -16.54
N ALA A 65 10.75 -29.44 -17.45
CA ALA A 65 9.84 -28.31 -17.65
C ALA A 65 8.35 -28.71 -17.86
N ARG A 66 8.12 -29.98 -18.26
CA ARG A 66 6.79 -30.59 -18.43
C ARG A 66 6.05 -30.83 -17.10
N TYR A 67 6.76 -31.01 -15.98
CA TYR A 67 6.13 -31.14 -14.66
C TYR A 67 5.56 -29.80 -14.18
N GLY A 68 6.26 -28.70 -14.48
CA GLY A 68 5.86 -27.36 -14.06
C GLY A 68 4.53 -26.89 -14.65
N SER A 69 4.27 -27.17 -15.93
CA SER A 69 2.98 -26.88 -16.56
C SER A 69 1.86 -27.80 -16.05
N GLN A 70 2.16 -29.05 -15.68
CA GLN A 70 1.19 -29.96 -15.09
C GLN A 70 0.77 -29.55 -13.68
N VAL A 71 1.67 -29.02 -12.84
CA VAL A 71 1.34 -28.55 -11.49
C VAL A 71 0.29 -27.45 -11.53
N ILE A 72 0.50 -26.40 -12.34
CA ILE A 72 -0.44 -25.28 -12.46
C ILE A 72 -1.79 -25.74 -13.01
N LYS A 73 -1.77 -26.57 -14.05
CA LYS A 73 -3.00 -27.08 -14.66
C LYS A 73 -3.84 -27.88 -13.65
N ARG A 74 -3.22 -28.85 -12.97
CA ARG A 74 -3.90 -29.66 -11.94
C ARG A 74 -4.41 -28.79 -10.79
N LEU A 75 -3.58 -27.84 -10.32
CA LEU A 75 -3.99 -26.93 -9.27
C LEU A 75 -5.21 -26.09 -9.69
N SER A 76 -5.23 -25.57 -10.92
CA SER A 76 -6.40 -24.84 -11.44
C SER A 76 -7.65 -25.72 -11.51
N GLU A 77 -7.51 -26.96 -11.99
CA GLU A 77 -8.61 -27.93 -12.05
C GLU A 77 -9.18 -28.24 -10.66
N GLU A 78 -8.32 -28.42 -9.64
CA GLU A 78 -8.77 -28.63 -8.26
C GLU A 78 -9.39 -27.37 -7.64
N MET A 79 -8.81 -26.19 -7.86
CA MET A 79 -9.35 -24.95 -7.33
C MET A 79 -10.73 -24.63 -7.92
N LYS A 80 -10.97 -24.93 -9.19
CA LYS A 80 -12.29 -24.77 -9.83
C LYS A 80 -13.39 -25.64 -9.21
N LYS A 81 -13.05 -26.72 -8.50
CA LYS A 81 -14.04 -27.54 -7.77
C LYS A 81 -14.49 -26.87 -6.48
N ASN A 82 -13.61 -26.09 -5.86
CA ASN A 82 -13.83 -25.49 -4.54
C ASN A 82 -14.18 -23.99 -4.61
N PHE A 83 -13.85 -23.33 -5.72
CA PHE A 83 -14.02 -21.89 -5.90
C PHE A 83 -14.56 -21.57 -7.30
N GLU A 84 -15.53 -20.66 -7.36
CA GLU A 84 -16.18 -20.28 -8.61
C GLU A 84 -15.29 -19.43 -9.53
N ARG A 85 -14.38 -18.62 -8.97
CA ARG A 85 -13.54 -17.64 -9.70
C ARG A 85 -12.18 -17.43 -9.04
N GLY A 86 -11.24 -16.82 -9.77
CA GLY A 86 -9.98 -16.28 -9.22
C GLY A 86 -8.73 -17.18 -9.33
N PHE A 87 -8.89 -18.46 -9.69
CA PHE A 87 -7.82 -19.47 -9.72
C PHE A 87 -7.68 -20.20 -11.08
N SER A 88 -7.78 -19.44 -12.17
CA SER A 88 -7.45 -19.94 -13.51
C SER A 88 -5.96 -20.26 -13.65
N GLU A 89 -5.58 -21.06 -14.65
CA GLU A 89 -4.16 -21.33 -14.94
C GLU A 89 -3.35 -20.04 -15.09
N ASP A 90 -3.90 -19.01 -15.72
CA ASP A 90 -3.21 -17.74 -15.92
C ASP A 90 -3.05 -16.94 -14.63
N SER A 91 -4.04 -16.98 -13.73
CA SER A 91 -3.90 -16.38 -12.40
C SER A 91 -2.82 -17.09 -11.57
N LEU A 92 -2.70 -18.42 -11.67
CA LEU A 92 -1.69 -19.21 -10.98
C LEU A 92 -0.29 -19.03 -11.60
N LYS A 93 -0.19 -18.85 -12.93
CA LYS A 93 1.06 -18.42 -13.59
C LYS A 93 1.48 -17.04 -13.09
N SER A 94 0.53 -16.13 -12.92
CA SER A 94 0.77 -14.79 -12.40
C SER A 94 1.22 -14.83 -10.94
N ALA A 95 0.58 -15.65 -10.10
CA ALA A 95 0.98 -15.90 -8.71
C ALA A 95 2.42 -16.44 -8.62
N ARG A 96 2.75 -17.44 -9.45
CA ARG A 96 4.12 -17.97 -9.56
C ARG A 96 5.12 -16.90 -9.96
N LYS A 97 4.80 -16.09 -10.98
CA LYS A 97 5.66 -14.99 -11.42
C LYS A 97 5.83 -13.95 -10.31
N PHE A 98 4.75 -13.62 -9.61
CA PHE A 98 4.73 -12.66 -8.52
C PHE A 98 5.67 -13.07 -7.39
N TYR A 99 5.57 -14.33 -6.93
CA TYR A 99 6.51 -14.86 -5.95
C TYR A 99 7.96 -14.79 -6.43
N LEU A 100 8.26 -15.26 -7.65
CA LEU A 100 9.63 -15.22 -8.17
C LEU A 100 10.19 -13.79 -8.28
N THR A 101 9.32 -12.81 -8.53
CA THR A 101 9.68 -11.40 -8.72
C THR A 101 9.93 -10.70 -7.38
N TYR A 102 9.20 -11.06 -6.33
CA TYR A 102 9.18 -10.35 -5.04
C TYR A 102 9.51 -11.24 -3.84
N LYS A 103 10.15 -12.40 -4.06
CA LYS A 103 10.46 -13.42 -3.04
C LYS A 103 11.24 -12.90 -1.83
N ASP A 104 11.94 -11.78 -1.98
CA ASP A 104 12.78 -11.20 -0.93
C ASP A 104 12.02 -10.17 -0.06
N ARG A 105 10.71 -9.97 -0.32
CA ARG A 105 9.87 -9.01 0.41
C ARG A 105 9.13 -9.58 1.63
N ILE A 106 9.03 -10.90 1.74
CA ILE A 106 8.33 -11.56 2.86
C ILE A 106 9.25 -12.60 3.49
N ASP A 107 9.55 -12.39 4.77
CA ASP A 107 10.32 -13.33 5.57
C ASP A 107 9.59 -14.66 5.81
N GLU A 108 10.36 -15.72 6.04
CA GLU A 108 9.83 -17.07 6.29
C GLU A 108 8.88 -17.11 7.50
N THR A 109 9.16 -16.34 8.55
CA THR A 109 8.31 -16.23 9.74
C THR A 109 6.94 -15.66 9.40
N VAL A 110 6.91 -14.56 8.64
CA VAL A 110 5.68 -13.89 8.21
C VAL A 110 4.88 -14.81 7.29
N PHE A 111 5.56 -15.49 6.37
CA PHE A 111 4.95 -16.50 5.53
C PHE A 111 4.29 -17.62 6.35
N ASN A 112 4.99 -18.19 7.34
CA ASN A 112 4.45 -19.29 8.15
C ASN A 112 3.21 -18.87 8.95
N LEU A 113 3.26 -17.69 9.58
CA LEU A 113 2.13 -17.12 10.32
C LEU A 113 0.88 -17.02 9.42
N PHE A 114 1.03 -16.46 8.22
CA PHE A 114 -0.10 -16.30 7.29
C PHE A 114 -0.55 -17.62 6.66
N ALA A 115 0.39 -18.38 6.09
CA ALA A 115 0.10 -19.49 5.20
C ALA A 115 -0.22 -20.79 5.94
N VAL A 116 0.50 -21.07 7.04
CA VAL A 116 0.43 -22.33 7.80
C VAL A 116 -0.47 -22.15 9.03
N GLU A 117 -0.18 -21.15 9.85
CA GLU A 117 -0.90 -20.92 11.11
C GLU A 117 -2.24 -20.20 10.89
N LYS A 118 -2.44 -19.58 9.72
CA LYS A 118 -3.63 -18.77 9.38
C LYS A 118 -3.87 -17.64 10.38
N SER A 119 -2.79 -17.08 10.93
CA SER A 119 -2.87 -16.03 11.94
C SER A 119 -3.15 -14.67 11.31
N GLU A 120 -4.19 -14.00 11.80
CA GLU A 120 -4.49 -12.60 11.46
C GLU A 120 -3.51 -11.61 12.12
N THR A 121 -2.78 -12.03 13.17
CA THR A 121 -1.76 -11.17 13.79
C THR A 121 -0.64 -10.81 12.84
N VAL A 122 -0.50 -11.51 11.71
CA VAL A 122 0.47 -11.18 10.67
C VAL A 122 0.26 -9.76 10.12
N PHE A 123 -0.97 -9.23 10.14
CA PHE A 123 -1.26 -7.90 9.60
C PHE A 123 -0.70 -6.76 10.44
N SER A 124 -0.47 -6.96 11.74
CA SER A 124 0.12 -5.92 12.59
C SER A 124 1.59 -5.64 12.23
N PHE A 125 2.30 -6.62 11.65
CA PHE A 125 3.66 -6.43 11.14
C PHE A 125 3.71 -5.48 9.93
N PHE A 126 2.57 -5.21 9.30
CA PHE A 126 2.48 -4.41 8.08
C PHE A 126 1.91 -3.01 8.31
N GLU A 127 1.56 -2.66 9.54
CA GLU A 127 0.98 -1.35 9.88
C GLU A 127 1.97 -0.21 9.60
N GLU A 128 3.25 -0.38 9.93
CA GLU A 128 4.28 0.63 9.67
C GLU A 128 4.84 0.54 8.25
N LYS A 129 5.10 -0.67 7.76
CA LYS A 129 5.73 -0.90 6.46
C LYS A 129 5.10 -2.10 5.75
N PRO A 130 4.07 -1.88 4.93
CA PRO A 130 3.49 -2.97 4.15
C PRO A 130 4.50 -3.51 3.13
N PRO A 131 4.57 -4.84 2.91
CA PRO A 131 5.48 -5.44 1.93
C PRO A 131 5.09 -5.10 0.49
N PHE A 132 3.85 -4.66 0.30
CA PHE A 132 3.28 -4.30 -0.99
C PHE A 132 2.38 -3.07 -0.86
N ILE A 133 2.59 -2.09 -1.74
CA ILE A 133 1.93 -0.77 -1.63
C ILE A 133 0.84 -0.52 -2.70
N VAL A 134 0.87 -1.25 -3.82
CA VAL A 134 -0.12 -1.13 -4.91
C VAL A 134 -1.08 -2.32 -4.95
N SER A 135 -2.10 -2.25 -5.81
CA SER A 135 -3.08 -3.31 -5.97
C SER A 135 -2.57 -4.51 -6.78
N TRP A 136 -3.20 -5.68 -6.64
CA TRP A 136 -2.88 -6.87 -7.44
C TRP A 136 -2.88 -6.61 -8.95
N SER A 137 -3.89 -5.90 -9.46
CA SER A 137 -3.97 -5.58 -10.89
C SER A 137 -2.80 -4.71 -11.37
N HIS A 138 -2.28 -3.86 -10.48
CA HIS A 138 -1.12 -3.03 -10.75
C HIS A 138 0.16 -3.87 -10.80
N TYR A 139 0.34 -4.81 -9.86
CA TYR A 139 1.47 -5.75 -9.91
C TYR A 139 1.48 -6.63 -11.16
N LEU A 140 0.32 -6.99 -11.72
CA LEU A 140 0.25 -7.68 -13.01
C LEU A 140 0.88 -6.88 -14.15
N GLN A 141 0.83 -5.54 -14.09
CA GLN A 141 1.49 -4.66 -15.05
C GLN A 141 2.97 -4.50 -14.72
N LEU A 142 3.32 -4.23 -13.46
CA LEU A 142 4.71 -4.06 -13.02
C LEU A 142 5.57 -5.28 -13.31
N MET A 143 5.02 -6.49 -13.15
CA MET A 143 5.72 -7.72 -13.49
C MET A 143 6.09 -7.85 -14.98
N ARG A 144 5.58 -7.01 -15.87
CA ARG A 144 5.96 -6.98 -17.29
C ARG A 144 7.27 -6.23 -17.53
N ILE A 145 7.68 -5.39 -16.57
CA ILE A 145 8.92 -4.63 -16.60
C ILE A 145 10.04 -5.55 -16.12
N GLU A 146 11.07 -5.75 -16.95
CA GLU A 146 12.18 -6.65 -16.64
C GLU A 146 13.18 -6.01 -15.67
N ASN A 147 13.50 -4.73 -15.87
CA ASN A 147 14.40 -3.97 -15.02
C ASN A 147 13.77 -3.75 -13.64
N GLU A 148 14.52 -4.08 -12.58
CA GLU A 148 14.04 -3.99 -11.20
C GLU A 148 13.94 -2.55 -10.69
N ASP A 149 14.90 -1.69 -11.04
CA ASP A 149 14.90 -0.28 -10.66
C ASP A 149 13.72 0.45 -11.31
N GLU A 150 13.49 0.22 -12.61
CA GLU A 150 12.34 0.76 -13.34
C GLU A 150 11.02 0.26 -12.73
N ARG A 151 10.96 -1.01 -12.34
CA ARG A 151 9.75 -1.58 -11.71
C ARG A 151 9.48 -0.94 -10.34
N SER A 152 10.51 -0.82 -9.52
CA SER A 152 10.46 -0.16 -8.20
C SER A 152 10.07 1.31 -8.36
N PHE A 153 10.62 2.00 -9.36
CA PHE A 153 10.24 3.37 -9.72
C PHE A 153 8.75 3.48 -10.00
N TYR A 154 8.19 2.67 -10.91
CA TYR A 154 6.76 2.76 -11.23
C TYR A 154 5.85 2.31 -10.09
N GLU A 155 6.32 1.45 -9.21
CA GLU A 155 5.59 1.07 -8.00
C GLU A 155 5.43 2.26 -7.04
N ILE A 156 6.50 3.05 -6.85
CA ILE A 156 6.51 4.27 -6.04
C ILE A 156 5.74 5.40 -6.74
N GLU A 157 5.92 5.59 -8.04
CA GLU A 157 5.18 6.60 -8.82
C GLU A 157 3.67 6.35 -8.82
N SER A 158 3.27 5.08 -8.75
CA SER A 158 1.86 4.73 -8.58
C SER A 158 1.32 5.13 -7.21
N MET A 159 2.19 5.27 -6.21
CA MET A 159 1.88 5.91 -4.92
C MET A 159 1.81 7.44 -5.04
N GLN A 160 2.66 8.07 -5.85
CA GLN A 160 2.54 9.49 -6.22
C GLN A 160 1.20 9.82 -6.88
N MET A 161 0.67 8.92 -7.72
CA MET A 161 -0.67 9.08 -8.28
C MET A 161 -1.73 9.25 -7.19
N TYR A 162 -1.59 8.56 -6.05
CA TYR A 162 -2.52 8.71 -4.92
C TYR A 162 -2.37 10.07 -4.22
N VAL A 163 -1.14 10.56 -4.01
CA VAL A 163 -0.93 11.93 -3.49
C VAL A 163 -1.58 12.95 -4.41
N ASN A 164 -1.36 12.82 -5.73
CA ASN A 164 -1.98 13.68 -6.74
C ASN A 164 -3.50 13.53 -6.84
N TYR A 165 -4.04 12.33 -6.60
CA TYR A 165 -5.49 12.08 -6.59
C TYR A 165 -6.13 12.74 -5.37
N ASP A 166 -5.53 12.57 -4.20
CA ASP A 166 -5.99 13.18 -2.96
C ASP A 166 -6.03 14.71 -3.09
N ASP A 167 -4.94 15.30 -3.59
CA ASP A 167 -4.83 16.75 -3.85
C ASP A 167 -5.91 17.29 -4.80
N ARG A 168 -6.36 16.46 -5.76
CA ARG A 168 -7.30 16.87 -6.81
C ARG A 168 -8.76 16.57 -6.50
N TYR A 169 -9.03 15.55 -5.69
CA TYR A 169 -10.38 14.98 -5.57
C TYR A 169 -10.86 14.79 -4.13
N GLU A 170 -9.99 14.76 -3.13
CA GLU A 170 -10.35 14.53 -1.72
C GLU A 170 -10.06 15.74 -0.81
N LYS A 171 -8.99 16.48 -1.11
CA LYS A 171 -8.53 17.65 -0.38
C LYS A 171 -9.57 18.79 -0.39
N LEU A 172 -9.82 19.39 0.77
CA LEU A 172 -10.71 20.55 0.94
C LEU A 172 -10.02 21.85 0.48
N GLU A 173 -10.80 22.89 0.18
CA GLU A 173 -10.28 24.16 -0.35
C GLU A 173 -9.33 24.88 0.62
N ASP A 174 -9.48 24.65 1.92
CA ASP A 174 -8.69 25.26 3.01
C ASP A 174 -7.49 24.42 3.47
N GLU A 175 -7.29 23.22 2.90
CA GLU A 175 -6.17 22.36 3.24
C GLU A 175 -4.91 22.71 2.42
N ASN A 176 -3.74 22.47 3.00
CA ASN A 176 -2.45 22.58 2.29
C ASN A 176 -2.28 21.40 1.30
N PRO A 177 -1.45 21.54 0.25
CA PRO A 177 -1.19 20.44 -0.68
C PRO A 177 -0.73 19.18 0.05
N THR A 178 -1.28 18.02 -0.33
CA THR A 178 -1.03 16.73 0.32
C THR A 178 0.47 16.43 0.29
N ILE A 179 1.05 16.23 1.48
CA ILE A 179 2.46 15.88 1.64
C ILE A 179 2.58 14.36 1.73
N GLY A 180 3.25 13.74 0.76
CA GLY A 180 3.64 12.34 0.86
C GLY A 180 4.91 12.20 1.68
N ILE A 181 4.92 11.30 2.67
CA ILE A 181 6.15 10.95 3.40
C ILE A 181 6.46 9.48 3.14
N LEU A 182 7.63 9.22 2.55
CA LEU A 182 8.16 7.89 2.31
C LEU A 182 9.17 7.55 3.42
N LEU A 183 8.81 6.64 4.32
CA LEU A 183 9.68 6.22 5.40
C LEU A 183 10.55 5.04 4.96
N CYS A 184 11.86 5.28 4.83
CA CYS A 184 12.84 4.33 4.32
C CYS A 184 13.81 3.86 5.40
N LYS A 185 14.31 2.62 5.30
CA LYS A 185 15.29 2.07 6.26
C LYS A 185 16.65 2.75 6.12
N GLU A 186 16.97 3.19 4.91
CA GLU A 186 18.14 4.01 4.57
C GLU A 186 17.64 5.08 3.61
N ASN A 187 17.99 6.35 3.85
CA ASN A 187 17.62 7.42 2.93
C ASN A 187 18.60 7.45 1.76
N ASN A 188 18.10 7.37 0.53
CA ASN A 188 18.88 7.61 -0.68
C ASN A 188 18.34 8.84 -1.39
N ASP A 189 18.71 10.00 -0.87
CA ASP A 189 18.23 11.32 -1.34
C ASP A 189 18.51 11.53 -2.83
N ALA A 190 19.63 10.98 -3.34
CA ALA A 190 19.98 11.07 -4.76
C ALA A 190 19.02 10.29 -5.67
N LEU A 191 18.56 9.11 -5.22
CA LEU A 191 17.56 8.34 -5.96
C LEU A 191 16.22 9.07 -5.95
N VAL A 192 15.82 9.63 -4.81
CA VAL A 192 14.55 10.36 -4.62
C VAL A 192 14.53 11.64 -5.46
N GLU A 193 15.61 12.42 -5.44
CA GLU A 193 15.74 13.68 -6.20
C GLU A 193 15.74 13.47 -7.72
N ILE A 194 16.29 12.34 -8.21
CA ILE A 194 16.27 11.98 -9.63
C ILE A 194 14.91 11.36 -10.04
N THR A 195 14.21 10.74 -9.10
CA THR A 195 12.98 9.96 -9.33
C THR A 195 11.74 10.84 -9.33
N LEU A 196 11.61 11.72 -8.34
CA LEU A 196 10.43 12.57 -8.21
C LEU A 196 10.59 13.83 -9.09
N PRO A 197 9.52 14.33 -9.74
CA PRO A 197 9.58 15.62 -10.41
C PRO A 197 9.88 16.74 -9.40
N ARG A 198 10.52 17.83 -9.85
CA ARG A 198 11.04 18.90 -8.96
C ARG A 198 9.98 19.60 -8.11
N ASP A 199 8.71 19.46 -8.48
CA ASP A 199 7.53 20.00 -7.82
C ASP A 199 6.72 18.93 -7.05
N ALA A 200 7.23 17.69 -6.95
CA ALA A 200 6.60 16.64 -6.18
C ALA A 200 6.60 16.98 -4.70
N ASN A 201 5.42 16.95 -4.08
CA ASN A 201 5.25 17.19 -2.65
C ASN A 201 5.43 15.89 -1.84
N ILE A 202 6.46 15.10 -2.18
CA ILE A 202 6.79 13.83 -1.54
C ILE A 202 8.23 13.86 -1.03
N TYR A 203 8.40 13.49 0.23
CA TYR A 203 9.67 13.53 0.93
C TYR A 203 10.03 12.14 1.45
N ALA A 204 11.24 11.68 1.19
CA ALA A 204 11.77 10.46 1.79
C ALA A 204 12.56 10.79 3.06
N SER A 205 12.35 10.03 4.13
CA SER A 205 13.10 10.19 5.38
C SER A 205 13.45 8.84 5.99
N GLU A 206 14.65 8.76 6.57
CA GLU A 206 15.08 7.57 7.29
C GLU A 206 14.26 7.41 8.58
N TYR A 207 13.60 6.27 8.75
CA TYR A 207 12.90 6.00 10.01
C TYR A 207 13.87 5.46 11.06
N LYS A 208 13.84 6.07 12.25
CA LYS A 208 14.57 5.57 13.42
C LYS A 208 13.66 4.68 14.24
N LEU A 209 14.12 3.46 14.54
CA LEU A 209 13.38 2.43 15.31
C LEU A 209 13.13 2.79 16.78
N TYR A 210 13.62 3.93 17.26
CA TYR A 210 13.44 4.39 18.63
C TYR A 210 13.00 5.85 18.65
N LEU A 211 12.00 6.15 19.49
CA LEU A 211 11.55 7.51 19.74
C LEU A 211 12.66 8.26 20.50
N PRO A 212 13.11 9.44 20.01
CA PRO A 212 14.09 10.24 20.73
C PRO A 212 13.56 10.68 22.09
N ASP A 213 14.46 10.96 23.04
CA ASP A 213 14.08 11.39 24.38
C ASP A 213 13.30 12.72 24.34
N LYS A 214 12.30 12.86 25.23
CA LYS A 214 11.34 13.98 25.26
C LYS A 214 12.06 15.33 25.30
N LYS A 215 13.16 15.40 26.04
CA LYS A 215 13.96 16.62 26.19
C LYS A 215 14.59 17.04 24.86
N LEU A 216 15.12 16.08 24.10
CA LEU A 216 15.70 16.33 22.78
C LEU A 216 14.65 16.80 21.77
N LEU A 217 13.42 16.27 21.84
CA LEU A 217 12.31 16.72 21.00
C LEU A 217 11.90 18.15 21.33
N GLN A 218 11.84 18.52 22.61
CA GLN A 218 11.51 19.89 23.04
C GLN A 218 12.58 20.88 22.59
N ASP A 219 13.86 20.53 22.74
CA ASP A 219 14.98 21.38 22.32
C ASP A 219 14.96 21.60 20.80
N LYS A 220 14.70 20.55 20.01
CA LYS A 220 14.56 20.68 18.54
C LYS A 220 13.33 21.49 18.13
N LEU A 221 12.21 21.32 18.83
CA LEU A 221 10.99 22.07 18.52
C LEU A 221 11.21 23.57 18.75
N GLN A 222 11.89 23.92 19.84
CA GLN A 222 12.25 25.30 20.17
C GLN A 222 13.18 25.88 19.11
N GLN A 223 14.20 25.12 18.71
CA GLN A 223 15.13 25.51 17.65
C GLN A 223 14.40 25.77 16.31
N TRP A 224 13.48 24.90 15.91
CA TRP A 224 12.74 25.07 14.65
C TRP A 224 11.75 26.24 14.68
N ILE A 225 11.17 26.56 15.84
CA ILE A 225 10.34 27.75 16.01
C ILE A 225 11.19 29.02 15.87
N GLU A 226 12.42 29.02 16.38
CA GLU A 226 13.36 30.14 16.27
C GLU A 226 13.92 30.31 14.84
N GLU A 227 14.08 29.23 14.08
CA GLU A 227 14.53 29.26 12.68
C GLU A 227 13.45 29.75 11.70
N VAL A 228 12.18 29.74 12.09
CA VAL A 228 11.01 30.13 11.25
C VAL A 228 10.49 31.54 11.60
N MET A 229 10.96 32.16 12.69
CA MET A 229 10.70 33.57 13.06
C MET A 229 11.78 34.53 12.55
#